data_AF-A0A227JAN4-F1
#
_entry.id   AF-A0A227JAN4-F1
#
_cell.length_a   1.000
_cell.length_b   1.000
_cell.length_c   1.000
_cell.angle_alpha   90.00
_cell.angle_beta   90.00
_cell.angle_gamma   90.00
#
_symmetry.space_group_name_H-M   'P 1'
#
loop_
_entity.id
_entity.type
_entity.pdbx_description
1 polymer ?
#
loop_
_entity_poly.entity_id
_entity_poly.type
_entity_poly.pdbx_seq_one_letter_code
_entity_poly.pdbx_strand_id
1 'polypeptide(L)'
;MFQHFFSDYLVKLQETNHQWWHDFEVNKAVVNSPLNKAMQEVNFEDTAKLFEQAANQPAAILKLQAQWWEQQLQIWQNVALAGNQAQIIEAEKGDKRFSNEAWQNEAMYSFIKQSYLLFSKTYLDTIESLEGLDEKTKERIIFFSRQAINALS
;
A
#
# COMPACT_ATOMS: atom_id res chain seq x y z
N MET A 1 -44.69 -11.17 24.61
CA MET A 1 -44.21 -10.22 23.58
C MET A 1 -42.85 -10.59 22.97
N PHE A 2 -42.07 -11.54 23.53
CA PHE A 2 -40.72 -11.90 23.02
C PHE A 2 -40.59 -13.30 22.39
N GLN A 3 -41.68 -14.04 22.19
CA GLN A 3 -41.62 -15.45 21.75
C GLN A 3 -41.11 -15.65 20.31
N HIS A 4 -41.20 -14.63 19.45
CA HIS A 4 -40.75 -14.72 18.05
C HIS A 4 -39.49 -13.89 17.75
N PHE A 5 -39.09 -12.99 18.66
CA PHE A 5 -37.96 -12.08 18.45
C PHE A 5 -36.66 -12.81 18.08
N PHE A 6 -36.33 -13.88 18.81
CA PHE A 6 -35.11 -14.65 18.56
C PHE A 6 -35.20 -15.50 17.28
N SER A 7 -36.37 -16.03 16.96
CA SER A 7 -36.59 -16.81 15.73
C SER A 7 -36.49 -15.92 14.49
N ASP A 8 -37.18 -14.78 14.51
CA ASP A 8 -37.20 -13.83 13.40
C ASP A 8 -35.81 -13.20 13.18
N TYR A 9 -35.07 -12.95 14.26
CA TYR A 9 -33.67 -12.49 14.17
C TYR A 9 -32.76 -13.54 13.51
N LEU A 10 -32.85 -14.81 13.91
CA LEU A 10 -32.03 -15.87 13.34
C LEU A 10 -32.38 -16.15 11.87
N VAL A 11 -33.66 -16.11 11.51
CA VAL A 11 -34.11 -16.23 10.12
C VAL A 11 -33.54 -15.07 9.29
N LYS A 12 -33.68 -13.83 9.75
CA LYS A 12 -33.14 -12.66 9.06
C LYS A 12 -31.61 -12.70 8.94
N LEU A 13 -30.92 -13.20 9.98
CA LEU A 13 -29.47 -13.37 9.96
C LEU A 13 -29.05 -14.45 8.95
N GLN A 14 -29.76 -15.58 8.89
CA GLN A 14 -29.53 -16.63 7.90
C GLN A 14 -29.77 -16.13 6.47
N GLU A 15 -30.87 -15.41 6.24
CA GLU A 15 -31.20 -14.80 4.93
C GLU A 15 -30.12 -13.82 4.51
N THR A 16 -29.69 -12.93 5.41
CA THR A 16 -28.62 -11.96 5.16
C THR A 16 -27.30 -12.67 4.86
N ASN A 17 -26.96 -13.72 5.61
CA ASN A 17 -25.75 -14.50 5.38
C ASN A 17 -25.79 -15.20 4.01
N HIS A 18 -26.91 -15.83 3.67
CA HIS A 18 -27.09 -16.48 2.37
C HIS A 18 -27.01 -15.49 1.20
N GLN A 19 -27.61 -14.31 1.35
CA GLN A 19 -27.56 -13.25 0.35
C GLN A 19 -26.14 -12.71 0.19
N TRP A 20 -25.41 -12.52 1.29
CA TRP A 20 -24.00 -12.13 1.26
C TRP A 20 -23.11 -13.16 0.54
N TRP A 21 -23.32 -14.46 0.80
CA TRP A 21 -22.59 -15.53 0.08
C TRP A 21 -22.94 -15.57 -1.40
N HIS A 22 -24.21 -15.42 -1.74
CA HIS A 22 -24.66 -15.37 -3.14
C HIS A 22 -24.03 -14.20 -3.89
N ASP A 23 -24.07 -13.00 -3.29
CA ASP A 23 -23.47 -11.79 -3.87
C ASP A 23 -21.95 -11.96 -4.01
N PHE A 24 -21.29 -12.60 -3.04
CA PHE A 24 -19.86 -12.92 -3.12
C PHE A 24 -19.55 -13.85 -4.31
N GLU A 25 -20.33 -14.91 -4.50
CA GLU A 25 -20.16 -15.84 -5.62
C GLU A 25 -20.39 -15.19 -6.98
N VAL A 26 -21.42 -14.35 -7.10
CA VAL A 26 -21.71 -13.59 -8.32
C VAL A 26 -20.56 -12.59 -8.62
N ASN A 27 -20.08 -11.89 -7.59
CA ASN A 27 -18.96 -10.94 -7.74
C ASN A 27 -17.62 -11.65 -8.02
N LYS A 28 -17.47 -12.93 -7.66
CA LYS A 28 -16.29 -13.72 -8.01
C LYS A 28 -16.12 -13.87 -9.53
N ALA A 29 -17.22 -13.86 -10.29
CA ALA A 29 -17.16 -13.87 -11.76
C ALA A 29 -16.65 -12.52 -12.32
N VAL A 30 -16.94 -11.41 -11.64
CA VAL A 30 -16.41 -10.07 -11.98
C VAL A 30 -14.90 -10.03 -11.74
N VAL A 31 -14.44 -10.54 -10.59
CA VAL A 31 -12.99 -10.67 -10.28
C VAL A 31 -12.28 -11.54 -11.31
N ASN A 32 -12.90 -12.64 -11.76
CA ASN A 32 -12.34 -13.57 -12.75
C ASN A 32 -12.66 -13.22 -14.22
N SER A 33 -13.10 -12.00 -14.50
CA SER A 33 -13.41 -11.56 -15.85
C SER A 33 -12.18 -11.59 -16.77
N PRO A 34 -12.36 -11.76 -18.10
CA PRO A 34 -11.26 -11.70 -19.07
C PRO A 34 -10.44 -10.39 -18.98
N LEU A 35 -11.11 -9.27 -18.68
CA LEU A 35 -10.46 -7.97 -18.50
C LEU A 35 -9.49 -7.98 -17.30
N ASN A 36 -9.94 -8.43 -16.14
CA ASN A 36 -9.09 -8.47 -14.94
C ASN A 36 -7.90 -9.41 -15.11
N LYS A 37 -8.10 -10.55 -15.80
CA LYS A 37 -7.00 -11.45 -16.15
C LYS A 37 -5.97 -10.77 -17.05
N ALA A 38 -6.41 -10.09 -18.11
CA ALA A 38 -5.52 -9.35 -18.99
C ALA A 38 -4.76 -8.24 -18.25
N MET A 39 -5.43 -7.51 -17.33
CA MET A 39 -4.77 -6.51 -16.49
C MET A 39 -3.73 -7.13 -15.55
N GLN A 40 -4.00 -8.29 -14.96
CA GLN A 40 -3.06 -9.00 -14.09
C GLN A 40 -1.85 -9.53 -14.88
N GLU A 41 -2.07 -10.11 -16.06
CA GLU A 41 -1.02 -10.58 -16.97
C GLU A 41 -0.09 -9.43 -17.34
N VAL A 42 -0.65 -8.31 -17.79
CA VAL A 42 0.13 -7.12 -18.14
C VAL A 42 0.89 -6.58 -16.93
N ASN A 43 0.26 -6.47 -15.76
CA ASN A 43 0.94 -6.01 -14.54
C ASN A 43 2.10 -6.94 -14.14
N PHE A 44 1.93 -8.26 -14.31
CA PHE A 44 2.99 -9.24 -14.03
C PHE A 44 4.16 -9.10 -15.01
N GLU A 45 3.88 -8.97 -16.31
CA GLU A 45 4.91 -8.73 -17.32
C GLU A 45 5.71 -7.46 -17.05
N ASP A 46 5.04 -6.36 -16.70
CA ASP A 46 5.72 -5.10 -16.41
C ASP A 46 6.55 -5.15 -15.15
N THR A 47 6.01 -5.81 -14.12
CA THR A 47 6.75 -6.02 -12.87
C THR A 47 7.99 -6.87 -13.14
N ALA A 48 7.91 -7.89 -13.99
CA ALA A 48 9.08 -8.67 -14.39
C ALA A 48 10.12 -7.80 -15.11
N LYS A 49 9.71 -6.95 -16.05
CA LYS A 49 10.60 -5.98 -16.72
C LYS A 49 11.24 -5.01 -15.74
N LEU A 50 10.48 -4.51 -14.76
CA LEU A 50 11.02 -3.65 -13.69
C LEU A 50 12.16 -4.34 -12.95
N PHE A 51 11.94 -5.59 -12.51
CA PHE A 51 12.95 -6.36 -11.80
C PHE A 51 14.17 -6.65 -12.67
N GLU A 52 13.97 -6.95 -13.96
CA GLU A 52 15.06 -7.13 -14.92
C GLU A 52 15.88 -5.85 -15.07
N GLN A 53 15.25 -4.70 -15.28
CA GLN A 53 15.96 -3.42 -15.40
C GLN A 53 16.68 -3.01 -14.10
N ALA A 54 16.07 -3.27 -12.95
CA ALA A 54 16.70 -3.06 -11.65
C ALA A 54 17.94 -3.95 -11.46
N ALA A 55 17.85 -5.24 -11.83
CA ALA A 55 18.97 -6.17 -11.75
C ALA A 55 20.14 -5.77 -12.68
N ASN A 56 19.84 -5.15 -13.82
CA ASN A 56 20.84 -4.61 -14.75
C ASN A 56 21.48 -3.29 -14.28
N GLN A 57 20.95 -2.66 -13.22
CA GLN A 57 21.41 -1.37 -12.69
C GLN A 57 21.82 -1.47 -11.20
N PRO A 58 22.70 -2.41 -10.80
CA PRO A 58 22.96 -2.71 -9.39
C PRO A 58 23.54 -1.53 -8.61
N ALA A 59 24.37 -0.69 -9.24
CA ALA A 59 24.93 0.50 -8.58
C ALA A 59 23.85 1.54 -8.23
N ALA A 60 22.86 1.74 -9.10
CA ALA A 60 21.75 2.66 -8.85
C ALA A 60 20.87 2.13 -7.70
N ILE A 61 20.55 0.83 -7.73
CA ILE A 61 19.78 0.17 -6.67
C ILE A 61 20.50 0.23 -5.32
N LEU A 62 21.80 -0.06 -5.27
CA LEU A 62 22.58 0.02 -4.03
C LEU A 62 22.62 1.45 -3.46
N LYS A 63 22.72 2.47 -4.33
CA LYS A 63 22.67 3.87 -3.90
C LYS A 63 21.32 4.21 -3.28
N LEU A 64 20.21 3.83 -3.93
CA LEU A 64 18.85 4.03 -3.39
C LEU A 64 18.65 3.30 -2.06
N GLN A 65 19.14 2.07 -1.96
CA GLN A 65 19.06 1.27 -0.74
C GLN A 65 19.87 1.92 0.40
N ALA A 66 21.06 2.45 0.12
CA ALA A 66 21.87 3.16 1.11
C ALA A 66 21.18 4.44 1.60
N GLN A 67 20.61 5.23 0.68
CA GLN A 67 19.85 6.44 1.01
C GLN A 67 18.61 6.13 1.88
N TRP A 68 17.89 5.06 1.54
CA TRP A 68 16.75 4.61 2.33
C TRP A 68 17.17 4.21 3.75
N TRP A 69 18.25 3.44 3.90
CA TRP A 69 18.77 3.04 5.21
C TRP A 69 19.20 4.25 6.05
N GLU A 70 19.86 5.22 5.43
CA GLU A 70 20.25 6.47 6.10
C GLU A 70 19.02 7.20 6.66
N GLN A 71 17.99 7.39 5.85
CA GLN A 71 16.75 8.07 6.26
C GLN A 71 15.98 7.26 7.31
N GLN A 72 15.94 5.93 7.18
CA GLN A 72 15.31 5.05 8.15
C GLN A 72 16.01 5.11 9.51
N LEU A 73 17.34 5.18 9.53
CA LEU A 73 18.13 5.37 10.75
C LEU A 73 17.90 6.75 11.36
N GLN A 74 17.72 7.80 10.56
CA GLN A 74 17.37 9.14 11.06
C GLN A 74 15.99 9.13 11.74
N ILE A 75 14.98 8.48 11.14
CA ILE A 75 13.66 8.31 11.74
C ILE A 75 13.78 7.58 13.08
N TRP A 76 14.50 6.46 13.11
CA TRP A 76 14.71 5.69 14.34
C TRP A 76 15.42 6.50 15.42
N GLN A 77 16.50 7.20 15.10
CA GLN A 77 17.22 8.06 16.05
C GLN A 77 16.34 9.18 16.60
N ASN A 78 15.55 9.82 15.75
CA ASN A 78 14.64 10.88 16.17
C ASN A 78 13.59 10.37 17.16
N VAL A 79 13.00 9.20 16.90
CA VAL A 79 11.98 8.60 17.77
C VAL A 79 12.59 8.07 19.07
N ALA A 80 13.72 7.36 18.99
CA ALA A 80 14.31 6.65 20.13
C ALA A 80 15.15 7.56 21.05
N LEU A 81 15.82 8.58 20.49
CA LEU A 81 16.82 9.39 21.21
C LEU A 81 16.41 10.85 21.35
N ALA A 82 15.75 11.42 20.34
CA ALA A 82 15.38 12.84 20.33
C ALA A 82 13.94 13.10 20.81
N GLY A 83 13.23 12.07 21.29
CA GLY A 83 11.85 12.21 21.80
C GLY A 83 10.85 12.61 20.72
N ASN A 84 11.07 12.20 19.47
CA ASN A 84 10.18 12.47 18.33
C ASN A 84 9.94 13.97 18.05
N GLN A 85 10.96 14.80 18.25
CA GLN A 85 10.86 16.26 18.11
C GLN A 85 10.81 16.77 16.66
N ALA A 86 11.30 15.99 15.69
CA ALA A 86 11.29 16.34 14.28
C ALA A 86 10.49 15.34 13.44
N GLN A 87 10.01 15.76 12.28
CA GLN A 87 9.49 14.89 11.23
C GLN A 87 10.54 14.84 10.11
N ILE A 88 11.16 13.69 9.90
CA ILE A 88 12.16 13.47 8.83
C ILE A 88 11.46 13.39 7.48
N ILE A 89 10.24 12.85 7.47
CA ILE A 89 9.34 12.84 6.32
C ILE A 89 7.93 13.18 6.77
N GLU A 90 7.26 14.04 6.01
CA GLU A 90 5.91 14.51 6.31
C GLU A 90 4.90 13.94 5.32
N ALA A 91 3.68 13.72 5.81
CA ALA A 91 2.57 13.34 4.96
C ALA A 91 2.14 14.55 4.11
N GLU A 92 1.55 14.28 2.95
CA GLU A 92 0.95 15.34 2.14
C GLU A 92 -0.13 16.09 2.92
N LYS A 93 -0.26 17.39 2.64
CA LYS A 93 -1.25 18.22 3.30
C LYS A 93 -2.66 17.69 3.02
N GLY A 94 -3.37 17.30 4.08
CA GLY A 94 -4.73 16.77 3.99
C GLY A 94 -4.81 15.24 3.89
N ASP A 95 -3.69 14.52 4.06
CA ASP A 95 -3.70 13.07 4.16
C ASP A 95 -4.48 12.61 5.41
N LYS A 96 -5.68 12.07 5.18
CA LYS A 96 -6.60 11.63 6.24
C LYS A 96 -6.12 10.38 6.98
N ARG A 97 -5.20 9.60 6.41
CA ARG A 97 -4.67 8.38 7.04
C ARG A 97 -3.96 8.69 8.37
N PHE A 98 -3.36 9.89 8.45
CA PHE A 98 -2.58 10.34 9.60
C PHE A 98 -3.25 11.50 10.34
N SER A 99 -4.58 11.63 10.29
CA SER A 99 -5.31 12.76 10.87
C SER A 99 -5.44 12.73 12.39
N ASN A 100 -5.34 11.54 13.01
CA ASN A 100 -5.40 11.41 14.46
C ASN A 100 -4.10 11.94 15.10
N GLU A 101 -4.22 12.70 16.18
CA GLU A 101 -3.09 13.32 16.90
C GLU A 101 -2.05 12.29 17.37
N ALA A 102 -2.46 11.05 17.64
CA ALA A 102 -1.54 10.00 18.06
C ALA A 102 -0.45 9.74 16.99
N TRP A 103 -0.73 9.93 15.70
CA TRP A 103 0.27 9.82 14.63
C TRP A 103 1.37 10.90 14.67
N GLN A 104 1.17 11.98 15.43
CA GLN A 104 2.16 13.04 15.64
C GLN A 104 2.82 12.92 17.02
N ASN A 105 2.01 12.64 18.04
CA ASN A 105 2.43 12.73 19.44
C ASN A 105 3.03 11.43 19.97
N GLU A 106 2.59 10.27 19.48
CA GLU A 106 3.07 8.98 19.98
C GLU A 106 4.29 8.49 19.17
N ALA A 107 5.36 8.18 19.89
CA ALA A 107 6.65 7.77 19.33
C ALA A 107 6.52 6.59 18.35
N MET A 108 5.80 5.53 18.75
CA MET A 108 5.60 4.35 17.91
C MET A 108 4.80 4.66 16.63
N TYR A 109 3.74 5.46 16.74
CA TYR A 109 2.93 5.81 15.58
C TYR A 109 3.66 6.75 14.63
N SER A 110 4.42 7.72 15.16
CA SER A 110 5.30 8.56 14.36
C SER A 110 6.34 7.74 13.60
N PHE A 111 6.96 6.73 14.25
CA PHE A 111 7.89 5.81 13.59
C PHE A 111 7.22 5.04 12.43
N ILE A 112 6.05 4.44 12.67
CA ILE A 112 5.31 3.67 11.66
C ILE A 112 4.92 4.57 10.48
N LYS A 113 4.33 5.74 10.76
CA LYS A 113 3.95 6.72 9.74
C LYS A 113 5.14 7.14 8.89
N GLN A 114 6.24 7.56 9.51
CA GLN A 114 7.40 8.06 8.79
C GLN A 114 8.06 6.93 7.98
N SER A 115 8.14 5.72 8.52
CA SER A 115 8.69 4.56 7.79
C SER A 115 7.82 4.18 6.59
N TYR A 116 6.50 4.24 6.73
CA TYR A 116 5.55 4.01 5.64
C TYR A 116 5.68 5.07 4.53
N LEU A 117 5.72 6.35 4.91
CA LEU A 117 5.88 7.44 3.95
C LEU A 117 7.22 7.34 3.22
N LEU A 118 8.28 7.00 3.96
CA LEU A 118 9.61 6.80 3.40
C LEU A 118 9.61 5.65 2.39
N PHE A 119 9.10 4.48 2.78
CA PHE A 119 8.98 3.33 1.88
C PHE A 119 8.17 3.68 0.63
N SER A 120 7.01 4.29 0.79
CA SER A 120 6.10 4.65 -0.30
C SER A 120 6.77 5.57 -1.31
N LYS A 121 7.44 6.62 -0.81
CA LYS A 121 8.16 7.59 -1.64
C LYS A 121 9.34 6.94 -2.35
N THR A 122 10.24 6.28 -1.60
CA THR A 122 11.45 5.68 -2.17
C THR A 122 11.11 4.60 -3.21
N TYR A 123 10.06 3.81 -2.99
CA TYR A 123 9.63 2.80 -3.95
C TYR A 123 9.18 3.41 -5.28
N LEU A 124 8.36 4.48 -5.24
CA LEU A 124 7.93 5.20 -6.44
C LEU A 124 9.10 5.91 -7.13
N ASP A 125 9.95 6.60 -6.35
CA ASP A 125 11.15 7.27 -6.86
C ASP A 125 12.11 6.25 -7.53
N THR A 126 12.20 5.02 -7.00
CA THR A 126 12.99 3.94 -7.61
C THR A 126 12.46 3.59 -9.01
N ILE A 127 11.15 3.37 -9.14
CA ILE A 127 10.52 3.07 -10.44
C ILE A 127 10.75 4.20 -11.44
N GLU A 128 10.64 5.45 -10.98
CA GLU A 128 10.88 6.63 -11.83
C GLU A 128 12.34 6.74 -12.28
N SER A 129 13.29 6.47 -11.37
CA SER A 129 14.73 6.58 -11.64
C SER A 129 15.31 5.48 -12.54
N LEU A 130 14.62 4.35 -12.68
CA LEU A 130 15.10 3.25 -13.52
C LEU A 130 15.04 3.64 -15.00
N GLU A 131 16.20 3.50 -15.65
CA GLU A 131 16.34 3.65 -17.10
C GLU A 131 15.93 2.36 -17.83
N GLY A 132 15.64 2.45 -19.13
CA GLY A 132 15.39 1.29 -19.98
C GLY A 132 13.94 0.77 -20.00
N LEU A 133 13.03 1.35 -19.23
CA LEU A 133 11.59 1.10 -19.34
C LEU A 133 10.94 2.12 -20.26
N ASP A 134 10.01 1.67 -21.11
CA ASP A 134 9.16 2.57 -21.88
C ASP A 134 8.18 3.33 -20.97
N GLU A 135 7.80 4.54 -21.39
CA GLU A 135 6.98 5.45 -20.57
C GLU A 135 5.64 4.83 -20.16
N LYS A 136 4.96 4.12 -21.08
CA LYS A 136 3.66 3.51 -20.79
C LYS A 136 3.76 2.39 -19.77
N THR A 137 4.83 1.60 -19.84
CA THR A 137 5.13 0.56 -18.84
C THR A 137 5.41 1.19 -17.49
N LYS A 138 6.22 2.26 -17.44
CA LYS A 138 6.51 3.00 -16.21
C LYS A 138 5.25 3.59 -15.57
N GLU A 139 4.39 4.26 -16.35
CA GLU A 139 3.10 4.78 -15.88
C GLU A 139 2.21 3.69 -15.26
N ARG A 140 2.15 2.52 -15.92
CA ARG A 140 1.31 1.40 -15.47
C ARG A 140 1.85 0.76 -14.20
N ILE A 141 3.17 0.58 -14.10
CA ILE A 141 3.82 0.13 -12.86
C ILE A 141 3.51 1.12 -11.74
N ILE A 142 3.75 2.42 -11.93
CA ILE A 142 3.47 3.46 -10.92
C ILE A 142 2.01 3.42 -10.48
N PHE A 143 1.07 3.27 -11.42
CA PHE A 143 -0.35 3.15 -11.11
C PHE A 143 -0.63 1.97 -10.16
N PHE A 144 -0.19 0.77 -10.51
CA PHE A 144 -0.44 -0.43 -9.68
C PHE A 144 0.34 -0.40 -8.36
N SER A 145 1.58 0.09 -8.37
CA SER A 145 2.40 0.32 -7.19
C SER A 145 1.70 1.25 -6.18
N ARG A 146 1.10 2.35 -6.65
CA ARG A 146 0.30 3.24 -5.79
C ARG A 146 -0.90 2.53 -5.20
N GLN A 147 -1.61 1.70 -5.96
CA GLN A 147 -2.73 0.91 -5.42
C GLN A 147 -2.26 -0.05 -4.32
N ALA A 148 -1.15 -0.75 -4.55
CA ALA A 148 -0.58 -1.67 -3.57
C ALA A 148 -0.13 -0.94 -2.29
N ILE A 149 0.57 0.19 -2.42
CA ILE A 149 1.01 1.04 -1.31
C ILE A 149 -0.20 1.56 -0.50
N ASN A 150 -1.24 2.03 -1.19
CA ASN A 150 -2.44 2.56 -0.54
C ASN A 150 -3.22 1.47 0.20
N ALA A 151 -3.18 0.22 -0.27
CA ALA A 151 -3.84 -0.90 0.39
C ALA A 151 -3.16 -1.33 1.71
N LEU A 152 -1.91 -0.93 1.94
CA LEU A 152 -1.20 -1.20 3.20
C LEU A 152 -1.60 -0.26 4.34
N SER A 153 -2.25 0.88 4.03
CA SER A 153 -2.54 1.96 4.97
C SER A 153 -4.03 2.18 5.21
#